data_AF-A0A2U1KCP7-F1
#
_entry.id   AF-A0A2U1KCP7-F1
#
_cell.length_a   1.000
_cell.length_b   1.000
_cell.length_c   1.000
_cell.angle_alpha   90.00
_cell.angle_beta   90.00
_cell.angle_gamma   90.00
#
_symmetry.space_group_name_H-M   'P 1'
#
loop_
_entity.id
_entity.type
_entity.pdbx_description
1 polymer ?
#
loop_
_entity_poly.entity_id
_entity_poly.type
_entity_poly.pdbx_seq_one_letter_code
_entity_poly.pdbx_strand_id
1 'polypeptide(L)'
;MLASSETLHPVWSQVLGDPFLRRLLLRFIFIRAVLALYAPTFNKKEYLPECSPPLPDCVLPMTCSSISAVQQMADIFGASTMFNFSEGSMQEV
;
A
#
# COMPACT_ATOMS: atom_id res chain seq x y z
N MET A 1 -8.84 -7.48 -9.46
CA MET A 1 -9.24 -7.46 -8.03
C MET A 1 -8.19 -8.21 -7.23
N LEU A 2 -7.87 -7.77 -6.00
CA LEU A 2 -6.93 -8.46 -5.09
C LEU A 2 -7.25 -9.95 -4.91
N ALA A 3 -8.53 -10.29 -4.88
CA ALA A 3 -9.03 -11.66 -4.75
C ALA A 3 -8.81 -12.54 -5.99
N SER A 4 -8.35 -11.97 -7.11
CA SER A 4 -8.15 -12.67 -8.39
C SER A 4 -6.67 -12.86 -8.74
N SER A 5 -5.75 -12.50 -7.83
CA SER A 5 -4.31 -12.67 -8.06
C SER A 5 -3.95 -14.15 -7.94
N GLU A 6 -3.37 -14.74 -8.98
CA GLU A 6 -2.93 -16.15 -8.98
C GLU A 6 -1.82 -16.42 -7.94
N THR A 7 -1.11 -15.37 -7.55
CA THR A 7 -0.06 -15.38 -6.52
C THR A 7 -0.58 -15.16 -5.10
N LEU A 8 -1.90 -15.08 -4.90
CA LEU A 8 -2.47 -14.78 -3.59
C LEU A 8 -2.35 -16.00 -2.66
N HIS A 9 -1.58 -15.86 -1.58
CA HIS A 9 -1.48 -16.90 -0.56
C HIS A 9 -2.88 -17.26 0.01
N PRO A 10 -3.21 -18.55 0.24
CA PRO A 10 -4.55 -18.98 0.65
C PRO A 10 -5.11 -18.26 1.89
N VAL A 11 -4.24 -17.89 2.84
CA VAL A 11 -4.64 -17.10 4.03
C VAL A 11 -5.29 -15.78 3.64
N TRP A 12 -4.78 -15.11 2.60
CA TRP A 12 -5.35 -13.86 2.13
C TRP A 12 -6.69 -14.06 1.43
N SER A 13 -6.93 -15.21 0.79
CA SER A 13 -8.26 -15.54 0.28
C SER A 13 -9.29 -15.66 1.42
N GLN A 14 -8.91 -16.24 2.55
CA GLN A 14 -9.80 -16.36 3.72
C GLN A 14 -10.07 -14.98 4.36
N VAL A 15 -9.01 -14.19 4.57
CA VAL A 15 -9.10 -12.81 5.09
C VAL A 15 -9.96 -11.93 4.18
N LEU A 16 -9.78 -12.05 2.87
CA LEU A 16 -10.60 -11.34 1.89
C LEU A 16 -12.02 -11.92 1.81
N GLY A 17 -12.29 -13.14 2.26
CA GLY A 17 -13.64 -13.72 2.33
C GLY A 17 -14.48 -13.07 3.43
N ASP A 18 -13.88 -12.78 4.57
CA ASP A 18 -14.56 -12.15 5.72
C ASP A 18 -14.68 -10.61 5.56
N PRO A 19 -15.87 -10.00 5.68
CA PRO A 19 -16.05 -8.56 5.50
C PRO A 19 -15.29 -7.68 6.50
N PHE A 20 -15.14 -8.12 7.75
CA PHE A 20 -14.44 -7.37 8.78
C PHE A 20 -12.93 -7.44 8.58
N LEU A 21 -12.38 -8.63 8.37
CA LEU A 21 -10.96 -8.85 8.11
C LEU A 21 -10.53 -8.21 6.79
N ARG A 22 -11.35 -8.27 5.74
CA ARG A 22 -11.12 -7.58 4.47
C ARG A 22 -10.93 -6.07 4.68
N ARG A 23 -11.78 -5.44 5.51
CA ARG A 23 -11.65 -4.00 5.83
C ARG A 23 -10.37 -3.70 6.61
N LEU A 24 -9.97 -4.57 7.53
CA LEU A 24 -8.70 -4.41 8.25
C LEU A 24 -7.50 -4.52 7.30
N LEU A 25 -7.51 -5.51 6.39
CA LEU A 25 -6.46 -5.68 5.41
C LEU A 25 -6.34 -4.50 4.45
N LEU A 26 -7.46 -3.96 3.96
CA LEU A 26 -7.45 -2.77 3.10
C LEU A 26 -6.88 -1.54 3.81
N ARG A 27 -7.22 -1.34 5.09
CA ARG A 27 -6.61 -0.28 5.90
C ARG A 27 -5.11 -0.49 6.09
N PHE A 28 -4.69 -1.72 6.34
CA PHE A 28 -3.27 -2.06 6.45
C PHE A 28 -2.49 -1.74 5.16
N ILE A 29 -3.02 -2.17 4.00
CA ILE A 29 -2.43 -1.87 2.68
C ILE A 29 -2.35 -0.35 2.47
N PHE A 30 -3.44 0.37 2.76
CA PHE A 30 -3.48 1.82 2.60
C PHE A 30 -2.46 2.54 3.50
N ILE A 31 -2.40 2.19 4.79
CA ILE A 31 -1.43 2.78 5.73
C ILE A 31 0.00 2.48 5.30
N ARG A 32 0.27 1.27 4.79
CA ARG A 32 1.59 0.93 4.25
C ARG A 32 1.96 1.80 3.05
N ALA A 33 1.00 2.12 2.17
CA ALA A 33 1.20 3.05 1.06
C ALA A 33 1.44 4.49 1.55
N VAL A 34 0.63 4.97 2.50
CA VAL A 34 0.79 6.28 3.14
C VAL A 34 2.19 6.43 3.72
N LEU A 35 2.64 5.47 4.53
CA LEU A 35 3.95 5.54 5.18
C LEU A 35 5.12 5.44 4.20
N ALA A 36 4.97 4.71 3.10
CA ALA A 36 6.00 4.66 2.06
C ALA A 36 6.16 5.99 1.31
N LEU A 37 5.06 6.71 1.08
CA LEU A 37 5.03 7.97 0.32
C LEU A 37 5.23 9.20 1.22
N TYR A 38 4.95 9.09 2.52
CA TYR A 38 5.02 10.20 3.45
C TYR A 38 6.46 10.71 3.60
N ALA A 39 6.68 12.00 3.37
CA ALA A 39 8.04 12.55 3.22
C ALA A 39 8.98 12.26 4.41
N PRO A 40 8.54 12.33 5.68
CA PRO A 40 9.38 11.99 6.84
C PRO A 40 9.83 10.52 6.92
N THR A 41 9.08 9.60 6.33
CA THR A 41 9.32 8.15 6.35
C THR A 41 9.70 7.57 4.98
N PHE A 42 9.76 8.42 3.95
CA PHE A 42 10.10 8.02 2.60
C PHE A 42 11.46 7.33 2.55
N ASN A 43 11.50 6.16 1.90
CA ASN A 43 12.68 5.30 1.78
C ASN A 43 13.27 4.80 3.12
N LYS A 44 12.50 4.85 4.22
CA LYS A 44 12.89 4.32 5.54
C LYS A 44 12.10 3.07 5.87
N LYS A 45 12.72 1.90 5.66
CA LYS A 45 12.06 0.59 5.77
C LYS A 45 11.57 0.30 7.19
N GLU A 46 12.20 0.84 8.21
CA GLU A 46 11.85 0.65 9.62
C GLU A 46 10.47 1.22 10.00
N TYR A 47 9.93 2.15 9.19
CA TYR A 47 8.58 2.69 9.36
C TYR A 47 7.54 1.95 8.53
N LEU A 48 7.95 1.01 7.68
CA LEU A 48 7.03 0.29 6.81
C LEU A 48 6.52 -0.97 7.51
N PRO A 49 5.21 -1.08 7.78
CA PRO A 49 4.67 -2.26 8.44
C PRO A 49 4.76 -3.49 7.52
N GLU A 50 5.34 -4.57 8.03
CA GLU A 50 5.44 -5.86 7.36
C GLU A 50 4.31 -6.80 7.79
N CYS A 51 4.01 -7.80 6.97
CA CYS A 51 3.07 -8.87 7.29
C CYS A 51 3.58 -10.22 6.79
N SER A 52 3.19 -11.29 7.49
CA SER A 52 3.45 -12.67 7.09
C SER A 52 2.14 -13.44 6.96
N PRO A 53 1.88 -14.12 5.82
CA PRO A 53 2.70 -14.17 4.60
C PRO A 53 2.80 -12.80 3.89
N PRO A 54 3.75 -12.58 2.98
CA PRO A 54 3.80 -11.31 2.24
C PRO A 54 2.54 -11.10 1.40
N LEU A 55 2.21 -9.83 1.13
CA LEU A 55 1.13 -9.46 0.23
C LEU A 55 1.61 -9.49 -1.23
N PRO A 56 0.71 -9.71 -2.20
CA PRO A 56 1.08 -9.77 -3.61
C PRO A 56 1.56 -8.41 -4.13
N ASP A 57 2.40 -8.45 -5.17
CA ASP A 57 3.06 -7.25 -5.72
C ASP A 57 2.09 -6.17 -6.20
N CYS A 58 0.88 -6.57 -6.59
CA CYS A 58 -0.19 -5.67 -7.03
C CYS A 58 -0.69 -4.70 -5.94
N VAL A 59 -0.28 -4.89 -4.68
CA VAL A 59 -0.53 -3.97 -3.55
C VAL A 59 0.75 -3.48 -2.88
N LEU A 60 1.84 -3.40 -3.65
CA LEU A 60 3.02 -2.69 -3.18
C LEU A 60 2.71 -1.20 -3.02
N PRO A 61 3.41 -0.52 -2.09
CA PRO A 61 3.20 0.90 -1.80
C PRO A 61 3.39 1.83 -3.01
N MET A 62 4.28 1.45 -3.94
CA MET A 62 4.68 2.28 -5.10
C MET A 62 3.96 1.91 -6.40
N THR A 63 2.89 1.11 -6.36
CA THR A 63 2.07 0.86 -7.56
C THR A 63 1.27 2.11 -7.92
N CYS A 64 0.93 2.30 -9.20
CA CYS A 64 0.11 3.44 -9.64
C CYS A 64 -1.23 3.51 -8.89
N SER A 65 -1.83 2.36 -8.57
CA SER A 65 -3.08 2.29 -7.80
C SER A 65 -2.91 2.79 -6.37
N SER A 66 -1.83 2.38 -5.68
CA SER A 66 -1.51 2.84 -4.32
C SER A 66 -1.20 4.34 -4.29
N ILE A 67 -0.35 4.82 -5.21
CA ILE A 67 0.02 6.24 -5.34
C ILE A 67 -1.22 7.08 -5.60
N SER A 68 -2.06 6.71 -6.57
CA SER A 68 -3.29 7.46 -6.90
C SER A 68 -4.26 7.50 -5.72
N ALA A 69 -4.44 6.39 -4.99
CA ALA A 69 -5.32 6.36 -3.83
C ALA A 69 -4.84 7.28 -2.70
N VAL A 70 -3.53 7.31 -2.43
CA VAL A 70 -2.94 8.20 -1.42
C VAL A 70 -3.01 9.66 -1.88
N GLN A 71 -2.70 9.96 -3.13
CA GLN A 71 -2.80 11.30 -3.72
C GLN A 71 -4.22 11.87 -3.60
N GLN A 72 -5.23 11.10 -4.02
CA GLN A 72 -6.63 11.52 -3.95
C GLN A 72 -7.05 11.86 -2.51
N MET A 73 -6.66 11.04 -1.54
CA MET A 73 -6.95 11.35 -0.14
C MET A 73 -6.17 12.58 0.36
N ALA A 74 -4.89 12.69 0.01
CA ALA A 74 -4.07 13.82 0.40
C ALA A 74 -4.63 15.15 -0.17
N ASP A 75 -5.15 15.14 -1.40
CA ASP A 75 -5.79 16.30 -2.02
C ASP A 75 -7.06 16.70 -1.28
N ILE A 76 -7.91 15.73 -0.92
CA ILE A 76 -9.14 15.96 -0.12
C ILE A 76 -8.81 16.63 1.22
N PHE A 77 -7.71 16.23 1.86
CA PHE A 77 -7.30 16.76 3.16
C PHE A 77 -6.33 17.96 3.07
N GLY A 78 -5.97 18.41 1.87
CA GLY A 78 -4.98 19.50 1.69
C GLY A 78 -3.57 19.15 2.19
N ALA A 79 -3.22 17.86 2.19
CA ALA A 79 -1.97 17.32 2.75
C ALA A 79 -0.97 16.84 1.69
N SER A 80 -1.22 17.07 0.39
CA SER A 80 -0.42 16.54 -0.72
C SER A 80 1.05 16.95 -0.68
N THR A 81 1.36 18.12 -0.12
CA THR A 81 2.74 18.60 0.07
C THR A 81 3.54 17.79 1.10
N MET A 82 2.88 16.92 1.87
CA MET A 82 3.52 16.06 2.88
C MET A 82 4.01 14.72 2.30
N PHE A 83 3.80 14.48 1.00
CA PHE A 83 4.05 13.20 0.36
C PHE A 83 4.94 13.35 -0.88
N ASN A 84 5.72 12.32 -1.17
CA ASN A 84 6.56 12.20 -2.35
C ASN A 84 5.87 11.33 -3.40
N PHE A 85 5.17 11.96 -4.34
CA PHE A 85 4.44 11.27 -5.42
C PHE A 85 5.24 11.09 -6.72
N SER A 86 6.55 11.40 -6.72
CA SER A 86 7.43 11.11 -7.85
C SER A 86 7.26 9.65 -8.26
N GLU A 87 6.87 9.43 -9.52
CA GLU A 87 6.85 8.09 -10.12
C GLU A 87 8.19 7.42 -9.80
N GLY A 88 8.11 6.15 -9.37
CA GLY A 88 9.30 5.41 -8.97
C GLY A 88 10.30 5.38 -10.12
N SER A 89 11.29 6.27 -10.08
CA SER A 89 12.54 6.04 -10.76
C SER A 89 13.13 4.79 -10.10
N MET A 90 12.95 3.64 -10.75
CA MET A 90 13.72 2.44 -10.48
C MET A 90 15.20 2.83 -10.45
N GLN A 91 15.76 2.99 -9.26
CA GLN A 91 17.20 2.91 -9.07
C GLN A 91 17.51 1.43 -8.83
N GLU A 92 17.77 0.73 -9.94
CA GLU A 92 18.65 -0.44 -9.91
C GLU A 92 20.05 0.05 -9.54
N VAL A 93 20.59 -0.47 -8.45
CA VAL A 93 22.03 -0.56 -8.16
C VAL A 93 22.32 -1.97 -7.70
#